data_AF-A0A2H6JTQ6-F1
#
_entry.id   AF-A0A2H6JTQ6-F1
#
_cell.length_a   1.000
_cell.length_b   1.000
_cell.length_c   1.000
_cell.angle_alpha   90.00
_cell.angle_beta   90.00
_cell.angle_gamma   90.00
#
_symmetry.space_group_name_H-M   'P 1'
#
loop_
_entity.id
_entity.type
_entity.pdbx_description
1 polymer ?
#
loop_
_entity_poly.entity_id
_entity_poly.type
_entity_poly.pdbx_seq_one_letter_code
_entity_poly.pdbx_strand_id
1 'polypeptide(L)'
;MKFKGYLIAGFSGGLIASIFIIFFLMYHPIPLAGGNSAFLYINGSRMQVSGLNDKNVNLYIINGQDMRDEIIPKIFKETLPSVVHITSTLKNTSIHPFPINSSGSGIILTSNGYILTNNHVIISQTKSTVVLYNGKEYKANLIGRDPITDIAIIKIPATNLKPAHLGNSSKLQIGVAAIAIGNPFRFTNTLTVGVISALNRSFRTNGGYVIYNAIQTDAAINPGNSGGPLLNLKGEVIGINTAIFSTTAAFQGIGLAIPINNAKKVAQDIITIGRVPRAWMGITGKDFTHKLDENTSINAGALVVSVDPRGPSYGILRGNNGTFGKKNFTLGDIIVEIDGRKIRDMNDVIQVVLSHKIGDKIKVKFFREGKLYEAEITMAERPKNL
;
A
#
# COMPACT_ATOMS: atom_id res chain seq x y z
N MET A 1 3.81 -31.95 -29.33
CA MET A 1 3.36 -30.57 -29.60
C MET A 1 2.04 -30.36 -28.84
N LYS A 2 2.07 -29.73 -27.66
CA LYS A 2 0.87 -29.55 -26.81
C LYS A 2 0.31 -28.14 -27.02
N PHE A 3 -0.84 -28.03 -27.69
CA PHE A 3 -1.64 -26.81 -27.69
C PHE A 3 -2.51 -26.76 -26.43
N LYS A 4 -2.43 -25.66 -25.68
CA LYS A 4 -3.44 -25.27 -24.68
C LYS A 4 -4.33 -24.24 -25.35
N GLY A 5 -5.52 -24.65 -25.78
CA GLY A 5 -6.61 -23.74 -26.14
C GLY A 5 -7.55 -23.57 -24.94
N TYR A 6 -7.98 -22.34 -24.66
CA TYR A 6 -9.07 -22.06 -23.73
C TYR A 6 -10.39 -22.14 -24.49
N LEU A 7 -11.34 -22.93 -23.98
CA LEU A 7 -12.71 -22.97 -24.47
C LEU A 7 -13.54 -21.96 -23.67
N ILE A 8 -14.03 -20.91 -24.31
CA ILE A 8 -15.07 -20.03 -23.77
C ILE A 8 -16.38 -20.49 -24.40
N ALA A 9 -17.29 -21.03 -23.59
CA ALA A 9 -18.63 -21.42 -24.05
C ALA A 9 -19.67 -20.69 -23.20
N GLY A 10 -20.47 -19.83 -23.84
CA GLY A 10 -21.70 -19.29 -23.27
C GLY A 10 -22.84 -20.28 -23.45
N PHE A 11 -23.74 -20.38 -22.47
CA PHE A 11 -24.94 -21.19 -22.58
C PHE A 11 -26.17 -20.40 -22.14
N SER A 12 -27.20 -20.47 -22.98
CA SER A 12 -28.58 -20.08 -22.77
C SER A 12 -29.42 -21.34 -22.50
N GLY A 13 -30.18 -21.38 -21.40
CA GLY A 13 -31.31 -22.31 -21.25
C GLY A 13 -31.55 -22.91 -19.85
N GLY A 14 -32.71 -22.56 -19.26
CA GLY A 14 -33.64 -23.53 -18.66
C GLY A 14 -33.59 -23.80 -17.15
N LEU A 15 -34.39 -23.05 -16.37
CA LEU A 15 -34.58 -23.11 -14.91
C LEU A 15 -35.15 -24.45 -14.33
N ILE A 16 -35.56 -25.41 -15.15
CA ILE A 16 -36.45 -26.51 -14.73
C ILE A 16 -35.69 -27.76 -14.23
N ALA A 17 -34.44 -27.96 -14.65
CA ALA A 17 -33.66 -29.14 -14.23
C ALA A 17 -33.09 -29.03 -12.80
N SER A 18 -32.94 -27.81 -12.28
CA SER A 18 -32.26 -27.51 -11.00
C SER A 18 -33.05 -27.95 -9.76
N ILE A 19 -34.39 -28.04 -9.87
CA ILE A 19 -35.27 -28.27 -8.71
C ILE A 19 -35.33 -29.77 -8.34
N PHE A 20 -35.16 -30.68 -9.30
CA PHE A 20 -35.25 -32.13 -9.04
C PHE A 20 -34.06 -32.70 -8.26
N ILE A 21 -32.87 -32.12 -8.41
CA ILE A 21 -31.62 -32.62 -7.78
C ILE A 21 -31.56 -32.24 -6.30
N ILE A 22 -32.08 -31.07 -5.93
CA ILE A 22 -32.13 -30.61 -4.54
C ILE A 22 -33.10 -31.47 -3.71
N PHE A 23 -34.21 -31.90 -4.31
CA PHE A 23 -35.24 -32.70 -3.63
C PHE A 23 -34.78 -34.13 -3.30
N PHE A 24 -33.95 -34.74 -4.15
CA PHE A 24 -33.48 -36.12 -3.95
C PHE A 24 -32.43 -36.24 -2.84
N LEU A 25 -31.55 -35.23 -2.70
CA LEU A 25 -30.47 -35.20 -1.70
C LEU A 25 -30.95 -34.86 -0.28
N MET A 26 -32.12 -34.22 -0.13
CA MET A 26 -32.69 -33.93 1.20
C MET A 26 -33.24 -35.17 1.91
N TYR A 27 -33.66 -36.21 1.17
CA TYR A 27 -34.40 -37.34 1.74
C TYR A 27 -33.61 -38.67 1.78
N HIS A 28 -32.39 -38.73 1.23
CA HIS A 28 -31.58 -39.95 1.22
C HIS A 28 -30.12 -39.65 1.65
N PRO A 29 -29.81 -39.62 2.96
CA PRO A 29 -28.44 -39.48 3.42
C PRO A 29 -27.65 -40.76 3.12
N ILE A 30 -26.68 -40.68 2.20
CA ILE A 30 -25.75 -41.77 1.90
C ILE A 30 -24.56 -41.66 2.86
N PRO A 31 -24.24 -42.68 3.67
CA PRO A 31 -23.06 -42.65 4.51
C PRO A 31 -21.82 -42.86 3.63
N LEU A 32 -20.98 -41.83 3.49
CA LEU A 32 -19.77 -41.90 2.69
C LEU A 32 -18.60 -42.46 3.53
N ALA A 33 -18.31 -43.75 3.35
CA ALA A 33 -17.05 -44.36 3.76
C ALA A 33 -16.02 -44.23 2.62
N GLY A 34 -14.90 -43.55 2.88
CA GLY A 34 -13.69 -43.59 2.04
C GLY A 34 -13.58 -42.46 1.00
N GLY A 35 -12.61 -41.55 1.23
CA GLY A 35 -12.10 -40.58 0.25
C GLY A 35 -13.09 -39.46 -0.12
N ASN A 36 -12.92 -38.28 0.45
CA ASN A 36 -13.75 -37.10 0.16
C ASN A 36 -13.59 -36.67 -1.31
N SER A 37 -14.46 -37.20 -2.17
CA SER A 37 -14.57 -36.83 -3.56
C SER A 37 -16.03 -36.55 -3.88
N ALA A 38 -16.27 -35.41 -4.52
CA ALA A 38 -17.57 -35.02 -5.02
C ALA A 38 -17.56 -35.14 -6.54
N PHE A 39 -18.69 -35.50 -7.15
CA PHE A 39 -18.83 -35.52 -8.61
C PHE A 39 -19.72 -34.38 -9.04
N LEU A 40 -19.23 -33.55 -9.95
CA LEU A 40 -20.03 -32.50 -10.59
C LEU A 40 -20.46 -33.00 -11.97
N TYR A 41 -21.77 -33.01 -12.21
CA TYR A 41 -22.35 -33.40 -13.48
C TYR A 41 -22.82 -32.15 -14.22
N ILE A 42 -22.20 -31.84 -15.36
CA ILE A 42 -22.55 -30.70 -16.21
C ILE A 42 -22.77 -31.22 -17.63
N ASN A 43 -23.98 -31.04 -18.18
CA ASN A 43 -24.34 -31.46 -19.54
C ASN A 43 -23.95 -32.91 -19.87
N GLY A 44 -24.21 -33.85 -18.95
CA GLY A 44 -23.88 -35.27 -19.11
C GLY A 44 -22.39 -35.61 -18.90
N SER A 45 -21.52 -34.62 -18.70
CA SER A 45 -20.11 -34.84 -18.39
C SER A 45 -19.90 -34.95 -16.88
N ARG A 46 -19.19 -36.02 -16.47
CA ARG A 46 -18.83 -36.26 -15.06
C ARG A 46 -17.44 -35.71 -14.79
N MET A 47 -17.33 -34.78 -13.85
CA MET A 47 -16.06 -34.28 -13.34
C MET A 47 -15.86 -34.74 -11.89
N GLN A 48 -14.72 -35.35 -11.60
CA GLN A 48 -14.34 -35.70 -10.23
C GLN A 48 -13.66 -34.50 -9.56
N VAL A 49 -14.23 -34.05 -8.46
CA VAL A 49 -13.63 -33.06 -7.56
C VAL A 49 -12.98 -33.83 -6.40
N SER A 50 -11.66 -33.70 -6.26
CA SER A 50 -10.86 -34.38 -5.24
C SER A 50 -10.15 -33.36 -4.32
N GLY A 51 -9.70 -33.81 -3.14
CA GLY A 51 -8.99 -32.95 -2.17
C GLY A 51 -9.90 -32.11 -1.28
N LEU A 52 -11.18 -32.49 -1.14
CA LEU A 52 -12.13 -31.81 -0.26
C LEU A 52 -11.84 -32.22 1.19
N ASN A 53 -10.99 -31.46 1.87
CA ASN A 53 -10.55 -31.78 3.23
C ASN A 53 -11.45 -31.19 4.33
N ASP A 54 -12.41 -30.35 3.95
CA ASP A 54 -13.37 -29.71 4.85
C ASP A 54 -14.76 -30.36 4.73
N LYS A 55 -15.49 -30.47 5.84
CA LYS A 55 -16.87 -30.98 5.89
C LYS A 55 -17.86 -29.99 5.26
N ASN A 56 -17.51 -28.72 5.19
CA ASN A 56 -18.34 -27.67 4.61
C ASN A 56 -17.80 -27.28 3.23
N VAL A 57 -18.35 -27.90 2.18
CA VAL A 57 -17.99 -27.61 0.79
C VAL A 57 -19.07 -26.74 0.17
N ASN A 58 -18.73 -25.49 -0.17
CA ASN A 58 -19.60 -24.61 -0.95
C ASN A 58 -19.22 -24.72 -2.43
N LEU A 59 -20.16 -25.15 -3.26
CA LEU A 59 -20.01 -25.15 -4.71
C LEU A 59 -20.50 -23.81 -5.27
N TYR A 60 -19.62 -23.09 -5.97
CA TYR A 60 -19.97 -21.88 -6.71
C TYR A 60 -19.88 -22.17 -8.21
N ILE A 61 -21.03 -22.13 -8.90
CA ILE A 61 -21.07 -22.11 -10.36
C ILE A 61 -20.96 -20.63 -10.74
N ILE A 62 -19.92 -20.28 -11.51
CA ILE A 62 -19.65 -18.89 -11.87
C ILE A 62 -19.62 -18.81 -13.39
N ASN A 63 -20.70 -18.36 -14.01
CA ASN A 63 -20.62 -17.66 -15.29
C ASN A 63 -20.14 -16.21 -15.03
N GLY A 64 -19.56 -15.53 -16.01
CA GLY A 64 -19.04 -14.15 -15.84
C GLY A 64 -20.09 -13.15 -15.31
N GLN A 65 -21.37 -13.49 -15.47
CA GLN A 65 -22.53 -12.77 -14.94
C GLN A 65 -22.68 -12.98 -13.41
N ASP A 66 -22.57 -14.21 -12.91
CA ASP A 66 -22.66 -14.55 -11.47
C ASP A 66 -21.54 -13.87 -10.65
N MET A 67 -20.37 -13.66 -11.27
CA MET A 67 -19.27 -12.91 -10.64
C MET A 67 -19.67 -11.44 -10.34
N ARG A 68 -20.38 -10.80 -11.26
CA ARG A 68 -20.82 -9.40 -11.13
C ARG A 68 -22.09 -9.27 -10.30
N ASP A 69 -23.00 -10.22 -10.44
CA ASP A 69 -24.36 -10.11 -9.89
C ASP A 69 -24.48 -10.75 -8.49
N GLU A 70 -23.57 -11.66 -8.12
CA GLU A 70 -23.61 -12.33 -6.81
C GLU A 70 -22.36 -12.10 -5.97
N ILE A 71 -21.17 -12.40 -6.51
CA ILE A 71 -19.92 -12.42 -5.73
C ILE A 71 -19.51 -11.01 -5.30
N ILE A 72 -19.46 -10.06 -6.24
CA ILE A 72 -19.06 -8.68 -5.95
C ILE A 72 -20.02 -8.00 -4.94
N PRO A 73 -21.35 -8.06 -5.11
CA PRO A 73 -22.29 -7.53 -4.12
C PRO A 73 -22.15 -8.18 -2.73
N LYS A 74 -21.91 -9.49 -2.67
CA LYS A 74 -21.65 -10.19 -1.40
C LYS A 74 -20.40 -9.68 -0.72
N ILE A 75 -19.27 -9.61 -1.44
CA ILE A 75 -18.00 -9.08 -0.91
C ILE A 75 -18.19 -7.66 -0.40
N PHE A 76 -18.88 -6.81 -1.17
CA PHE A 76 -19.19 -5.45 -0.77
C PHE A 76 -19.97 -5.42 0.54
N LYS A 77 -21.09 -6.14 0.63
CA LYS A 77 -21.95 -6.20 1.82
C LYS A 77 -21.19 -6.71 3.05
N GLU A 78 -20.35 -7.71 2.88
CA GLU A 78 -19.57 -8.29 3.98
C GLU A 78 -18.42 -7.39 4.43
N THR A 79 -17.81 -6.65 3.51
CA THR A 79 -16.64 -5.80 3.80
C THR A 79 -17.04 -4.41 4.29
N LEU A 80 -18.20 -3.89 3.85
CA LEU A 80 -18.66 -2.54 4.13
C LEU A 80 -18.59 -2.14 5.62
N PRO A 81 -18.96 -3.01 6.59
CA PRO A 81 -18.85 -2.66 8.00
C PRO A 81 -17.43 -2.41 8.52
N SER A 82 -16.41 -2.81 7.75
CA SER A 82 -14.99 -2.67 8.06
C SER A 82 -14.37 -1.44 7.40
N VAL A 83 -15.10 -0.73 6.54
CA VAL A 83 -14.63 0.47 5.82
C VAL A 83 -15.25 1.70 6.46
N VAL A 84 -14.42 2.74 6.64
CA VAL A 84 -14.84 4.00 7.26
C VAL A 84 -14.52 5.18 6.37
N HIS A 85 -15.29 6.25 6.50
CA HIS A 85 -14.93 7.56 5.96
C HIS A 85 -14.14 8.37 6.98
N ILE A 86 -13.16 9.13 6.52
CA ILE A 86 -12.29 9.96 7.36
C ILE A 86 -12.28 11.37 6.80
N THR A 87 -12.55 12.35 7.66
CA THR A 87 -12.30 13.76 7.38
C THR A 87 -11.30 14.32 8.38
N SER A 88 -10.38 15.16 7.91
CA SER A 88 -9.46 15.92 8.74
C SER A 88 -9.56 17.38 8.35
N THR A 89 -9.88 18.25 9.31
CA THR A 89 -10.03 19.70 9.05
C THR A 89 -9.06 20.47 9.91
N LEU A 90 -8.19 21.28 9.30
CA LEU A 90 -7.45 22.34 9.97
C LEU A 90 -8.32 23.59 9.98
N LYS A 91 -8.73 24.03 11.17
CA LYS A 91 -9.42 25.31 11.32
C LYS A 91 -8.49 26.46 10.93
N ASN A 92 -9.06 27.60 10.55
CA ASN A 92 -8.31 28.79 10.16
C ASN A 92 -7.23 29.12 11.19
N THR A 93 -6.03 29.42 10.70
CA THR A 93 -4.91 29.92 11.48
C THR A 93 -4.43 31.23 10.87
N SER A 94 -3.60 32.01 11.57
CA SER A 94 -3.00 33.24 11.03
C SER A 94 -2.21 33.00 9.73
N ILE A 95 -1.77 31.76 9.49
CA ILE A 95 -1.02 31.34 8.30
C ILE A 95 -1.95 30.76 7.21
N HIS A 96 -3.12 30.25 7.58
CA HIS A 96 -4.10 29.65 6.66
C HIS A 96 -5.48 30.29 6.88
N PRO A 97 -5.83 31.36 6.13
CA PRO A 97 -7.06 32.12 6.31
C PRO A 97 -8.33 31.35 5.91
N PHE A 98 -8.19 30.16 5.32
CA PHE A 98 -9.27 29.25 4.97
C PHE A 98 -9.01 27.85 5.55
N PRO A 99 -10.06 27.08 5.88
CA PRO A 99 -9.88 25.78 6.50
C PRO A 99 -9.33 24.79 5.48
N ILE A 100 -8.30 24.04 5.86
CA ILE A 100 -7.77 22.96 5.02
C ILE A 100 -8.53 21.68 5.36
N ASN A 101 -9.17 21.10 4.36
CA ASN A 101 -9.89 19.83 4.49
C ASN A 101 -9.14 18.72 3.76
N SER A 102 -8.98 17.58 4.43
CA SER A 102 -8.59 16.31 3.82
C SER A 102 -9.70 15.29 4.05
N SER A 103 -9.93 14.44 3.06
CA SER A 103 -11.01 13.45 3.04
C SER A 103 -10.51 12.16 2.40
N GLY A 104 -10.91 11.04 2.98
CA GLY A 104 -10.52 9.72 2.50
C GLY A 104 -11.30 8.61 3.17
N SER A 105 -10.77 7.40 3.03
CA SER A 105 -11.28 6.18 3.61
C SER A 105 -10.27 5.57 4.59
N GLY A 106 -10.73 4.59 5.37
CA GLY A 106 -9.87 3.75 6.18
C GLY A 106 -10.44 2.35 6.33
N ILE A 107 -9.63 1.43 6.84
CA ILE A 107 -10.05 0.09 7.21
C ILE A 107 -9.92 -0.12 8.72
N ILE A 108 -10.94 -0.71 9.33
CA ILE A 108 -10.90 -1.12 10.73
C ILE A 108 -9.97 -2.34 10.85
N LEU A 109 -8.93 -2.22 11.68
CA LEU A 109 -7.98 -3.29 11.97
C LEU A 109 -8.37 -4.13 13.18
N THR A 110 -9.09 -3.55 14.13
CA THR A 110 -9.42 -4.22 15.40
C THR A 110 -10.83 -3.87 15.86
N SER A 111 -11.45 -4.79 16.62
CA SER A 111 -12.80 -4.60 17.17
C SER A 111 -12.90 -3.45 18.18
N ASN A 112 -11.78 -3.01 18.73
CA ASN A 112 -11.65 -1.88 19.66
C ASN A 112 -11.19 -0.57 18.99
N GLY A 113 -11.27 -0.46 17.65
CA GLY A 113 -11.25 0.84 16.96
C GLY A 113 -9.91 1.35 16.46
N TYR A 114 -8.90 0.50 16.28
CA TYR A 114 -7.74 0.88 15.47
C TYR A 114 -8.13 0.87 13.99
N ILE A 115 -7.79 1.94 13.28
CA ILE A 115 -8.10 2.13 11.86
C ILE A 115 -6.80 2.46 11.11
N LEU A 116 -6.60 1.80 9.98
CA LEU A 116 -5.55 2.09 9.03
C LEU A 116 -6.07 2.98 7.93
N THR A 117 -5.29 3.99 7.55
CA THR A 117 -5.54 4.86 6.39
C THR A 117 -4.22 5.31 5.78
N ASN A 118 -4.25 6.16 4.74
CA ASN A 118 -3.06 6.81 4.25
C ASN A 118 -2.64 7.99 5.13
N ASN A 119 -1.33 8.26 5.18
CA ASN A 119 -0.82 9.42 5.91
C ASN A 119 -1.32 10.75 5.32
N HIS A 120 -1.44 10.87 4.00
CA HIS A 120 -1.93 12.10 3.36
C HIS A 120 -3.42 12.41 3.65
N VAL A 121 -4.19 11.43 4.13
CA VAL A 121 -5.58 11.64 4.59
C VAL A 121 -5.61 12.35 5.95
N ILE A 122 -4.52 12.27 6.73
CA ILE A 122 -4.44 12.80 8.09
C ILE A 122 -3.72 14.14 8.15
N ILE A 123 -4.38 15.14 8.74
CA ILE A 123 -3.75 16.43 9.08
C ILE A 123 -3.28 16.37 10.54
N SER A 124 -1.97 16.54 10.75
CA SER A 124 -1.22 16.14 11.96
C SER A 124 -1.53 16.92 13.22
N GLN A 125 -2.30 18.00 13.12
CA GLN A 125 -2.60 18.92 14.22
C GLN A 125 -4.08 18.95 14.58
N THR A 126 -4.92 18.10 13.95
CA THR A 126 -6.37 18.14 14.15
C THR A 126 -6.94 16.78 14.51
N LYS A 127 -8.05 16.78 15.27
CA LYS A 127 -8.83 15.57 15.49
C LYS A 127 -9.58 15.25 14.21
N SER A 128 -9.23 14.13 13.57
CA SER A 128 -9.99 13.60 12.44
C SER A 128 -11.36 13.12 12.92
N THR A 129 -12.37 13.23 12.05
CA THR A 129 -13.71 12.66 12.27
C THR A 129 -13.82 11.41 11.42
N VAL A 130 -14.21 10.31 12.04
CA VAL A 130 -14.45 9.03 11.40
C VAL A 130 -15.95 8.78 11.36
N VAL A 131 -16.47 8.42 10.21
CA VAL A 131 -17.88 8.03 10.02
C VAL A 131 -17.92 6.56 9.63
N LEU A 132 -18.61 5.75 10.43
CA LEU A 132 -18.83 4.33 10.16
C LEU A 132 -19.90 4.13 9.09
N TYR A 133 -19.97 2.92 8.52
CA TYR A 133 -20.97 2.56 7.50
C TYR A 133 -22.43 2.76 7.95
N ASN A 134 -22.70 2.74 9.25
CA ASN A 134 -24.04 2.95 9.85
C ASN A 134 -24.32 4.42 10.19
N GLY A 135 -23.48 5.35 9.75
CA GLY A 135 -23.61 6.78 9.99
C GLY A 135 -23.12 7.26 11.36
N LYS A 136 -22.69 6.37 12.27
CA LYS A 136 -22.13 6.80 13.56
C LYS A 136 -20.81 7.52 13.38
N GLU A 137 -20.67 8.66 14.06
CA GLU A 137 -19.48 9.50 13.98
C GLU A 137 -18.65 9.44 15.26
N TYR A 138 -17.33 9.44 15.09
CA TYR A 138 -16.36 9.40 16.18
C TYR A 138 -15.24 10.41 15.94
N LYS A 139 -14.76 11.04 17.00
CA LYS A 139 -13.47 11.73 16.96
C LYS A 139 -12.35 10.71 17.10
N ALA A 140 -11.40 10.76 16.18
CA ALA A 140 -10.25 9.87 16.18
C ALA A 140 -9.00 10.58 16.71
N ASN A 141 -8.20 9.83 17.47
CA ASN A 141 -6.88 10.24 17.88
C ASN A 141 -5.84 9.63 16.93
N LEU A 142 -4.85 10.41 16.52
CA LEU A 142 -3.69 9.90 15.80
C LEU A 142 -2.84 9.05 16.75
N ILE A 143 -2.64 7.78 16.42
CA ILE A 143 -1.74 6.88 17.16
C ILE A 143 -0.30 7.05 16.64
N GLY A 144 -0.16 7.10 15.32
CA GLY A 144 1.08 7.41 14.66
C GLY A 144 0.92 7.36 13.15
N ARG A 145 1.94 7.84 12.44
CA ARG A 145 1.95 7.90 10.98
C ARG A 145 3.36 7.75 10.46
N ASP A 146 3.43 7.34 9.22
CA ASP A 146 4.65 7.10 8.49
C ASP A 146 4.56 7.74 7.09
N PRO A 147 5.10 8.96 6.94
CA PRO A 147 5.09 9.66 5.65
C PRO A 147 5.83 8.93 4.54
N ILE A 148 6.83 8.09 4.87
CA ILE A 148 7.66 7.38 3.89
C ILE A 148 6.85 6.31 3.16
N THR A 149 6.03 5.55 3.91
CA THR A 149 5.15 4.52 3.33
C THR A 149 3.75 5.02 3.06
N ASP A 150 3.47 6.28 3.40
CA ASP A 150 2.14 6.90 3.35
C ASP A 150 1.05 6.12 4.12
N ILE A 151 1.39 5.61 5.32
CA ILE A 151 0.45 4.89 6.20
C ILE A 151 0.24 5.68 7.48
N ALA A 152 -0.99 5.72 7.99
CA ALA A 152 -1.31 6.24 9.31
C ALA A 152 -2.28 5.32 10.05
N ILE A 153 -2.14 5.30 11.38
CA ILE A 153 -3.04 4.62 12.29
C ILE A 153 -3.73 5.64 13.17
N ILE A 154 -5.05 5.61 13.16
CA ILE A 154 -5.89 6.40 14.05
C ILE A 154 -6.72 5.47 14.94
N LYS A 155 -7.21 5.98 16.06
CA LYS A 155 -8.06 5.22 16.98
C LYS A 155 -9.32 5.98 17.33
N ILE A 156 -10.46 5.29 17.25
CA ILE A 156 -11.77 5.80 17.69
C ILE A 156 -12.20 5.13 19.00
N PRO A 157 -12.98 5.81 19.86
CA PRO A 157 -13.52 5.24 21.09
C PRO A 157 -14.79 4.42 20.79
N ALA A 158 -14.62 3.27 20.12
CA ALA A 158 -15.70 2.33 19.80
C ALA A 158 -15.26 0.87 20.00
N THR A 159 -16.23 0.03 20.32
CA THR A 159 -16.07 -1.42 20.51
C THR A 159 -17.03 -2.18 19.60
N ASN A 160 -16.87 -3.50 19.52
CA ASN A 160 -17.71 -4.39 18.69
C ASN A 160 -17.71 -4.00 17.20
N LEU A 161 -16.60 -3.41 16.73
CA LEU A 161 -16.41 -3.13 15.32
C LEU A 161 -16.03 -4.42 14.57
N LYS A 162 -16.34 -4.47 13.27
CA LYS A 162 -15.94 -5.58 12.38
C LYS A 162 -14.57 -5.25 11.76
N PRO A 163 -13.49 -5.98 12.07
CA PRO A 163 -12.22 -5.80 11.41
C PRO A 163 -12.25 -6.31 9.97
N ALA A 164 -11.50 -5.64 9.09
CA ALA A 164 -11.30 -6.11 7.73
C ALA A 164 -10.46 -7.39 7.71
N HIS A 165 -10.80 -8.32 6.81
CA HIS A 165 -10.03 -9.55 6.64
C HIS A 165 -8.77 -9.23 5.83
N LEU A 166 -7.59 -9.35 6.43
CA LEU A 166 -6.35 -8.94 5.76
C LEU A 166 -5.65 -10.11 5.07
N GLY A 167 -5.55 -10.07 3.74
CA GLY A 167 -4.96 -11.13 2.91
C GLY A 167 -3.43 -11.13 2.88
N ASN A 168 -2.88 -11.67 1.80
CA ASN A 168 -1.43 -11.77 1.59
C ASN A 168 -1.04 -11.28 0.19
N SER A 169 -0.42 -10.09 0.13
CA SER A 169 -0.05 -9.46 -1.14
C SER A 169 1.11 -10.16 -1.87
N SER A 170 1.90 -11.01 -1.20
CA SER A 170 2.99 -11.77 -1.83
C SER A 170 2.51 -12.87 -2.78
N LYS A 171 1.22 -13.24 -2.69
CA LYS A 171 0.60 -14.29 -3.53
C LYS A 171 -0.16 -13.72 -4.73
N LEU A 172 -0.07 -12.42 -4.97
CA LEU A 172 -0.78 -11.77 -6.07
C LEU A 172 -0.22 -12.19 -7.42
N GLN A 173 -1.11 -12.30 -8.40
CA GLN A 173 -0.78 -12.54 -9.79
C GLN A 173 -1.39 -11.44 -10.63
N ILE A 174 -0.70 -11.05 -11.71
CA ILE A 174 -1.23 -10.10 -12.68
C ILE A 174 -2.45 -10.73 -13.37
N GLY A 175 -3.49 -9.93 -13.59
CA GLY A 175 -4.74 -10.33 -14.23
C GLY A 175 -5.82 -10.85 -13.27
N VAL A 176 -5.52 -11.05 -11.99
CA VAL A 176 -6.56 -11.43 -11.01
C VAL A 176 -7.45 -10.23 -10.68
N ALA A 177 -8.73 -10.50 -10.41
CA ALA A 177 -9.69 -9.45 -10.10
C ALA A 177 -9.30 -8.66 -8.84
N ALA A 178 -9.56 -7.35 -8.89
CA ALA A 178 -9.30 -6.40 -7.83
C ALA A 178 -10.55 -5.53 -7.62
N ILE A 179 -10.98 -5.41 -6.36
CA ILE A 179 -12.17 -4.64 -5.99
C ILE A 179 -11.72 -3.50 -5.07
N ALA A 180 -11.87 -2.26 -5.49
CA ALA A 180 -11.61 -1.11 -4.64
C ALA A 180 -12.91 -0.64 -4.00
N ILE A 181 -12.88 -0.45 -2.69
CA ILE A 181 -13.98 0.18 -1.94
C ILE A 181 -13.47 1.46 -1.30
N GLY A 182 -14.28 2.51 -1.37
CA GLY A 182 -14.07 3.72 -0.61
C GLY A 182 -15.38 4.40 -0.25
N ASN A 183 -15.31 5.44 0.54
CA ASN A 183 -16.45 6.27 0.90
C ASN A 183 -16.13 7.73 0.56
N PRO A 184 -16.23 8.13 -0.72
CA PRO A 184 -15.81 9.48 -1.13
C PRO A 184 -16.67 10.63 -0.59
N PHE A 185 -17.91 10.37 -0.12
CA PHE A 185 -18.85 11.45 0.24
C PHE A 185 -19.73 11.15 1.47
N ARG A 186 -19.19 10.48 2.49
CA ARG A 186 -19.84 10.15 3.79
C ARG A 186 -21.02 9.17 3.73
N PHE A 187 -21.77 9.09 2.62
CA PHE A 187 -23.01 8.30 2.52
C PHE A 187 -23.15 7.46 1.25
N THR A 188 -22.23 7.60 0.29
CA THR A 188 -22.17 6.80 -0.94
C THR A 188 -20.86 6.04 -0.97
N ASN A 189 -20.83 4.89 -0.30
CA ASN A 189 -19.74 3.95 -0.47
C ASN A 189 -19.68 3.59 -1.96
N THR A 190 -18.51 3.80 -2.57
CA THR A 190 -18.26 3.53 -3.97
C THR A 190 -17.47 2.25 -4.08
N LEU A 191 -17.90 1.36 -4.96
CA LEU A 191 -17.19 0.16 -5.33
C LEU A 191 -16.79 0.26 -6.80
N THR A 192 -15.54 -0.09 -7.10
CA THR A 192 -15.04 -0.22 -8.46
C THR A 192 -14.33 -1.55 -8.60
N VAL A 193 -14.39 -2.14 -9.80
CA VAL A 193 -13.81 -3.45 -10.08
C VAL A 193 -12.89 -3.33 -11.29
N GLY A 194 -11.77 -4.01 -11.20
CA GLY A 194 -10.80 -4.17 -12.26
C GLY A 194 -9.97 -5.42 -12.01
N VAL A 195 -8.70 -5.37 -12.40
CA VAL A 195 -7.71 -6.42 -12.22
C VAL A 195 -6.40 -5.84 -11.70
N ILE A 196 -5.56 -6.70 -11.15
CA ILE A 196 -4.17 -6.38 -10.89
C ILE A 196 -3.43 -6.24 -12.22
N SER A 197 -3.17 -5.01 -12.66
CA SER A 197 -2.54 -4.72 -13.96
C SER A 197 -1.03 -4.91 -13.92
N ALA A 198 -0.39 -4.65 -12.79
CA ALA A 198 1.04 -4.88 -12.59
C ALA A 198 1.39 -4.96 -11.10
N LEU A 199 2.56 -5.53 -10.81
CA LEU A 199 3.18 -5.55 -9.49
C LEU A 199 4.53 -4.84 -9.54
N ASN A 200 5.10 -4.54 -8.37
CA ASN A 200 6.43 -3.95 -8.24
C ASN A 200 6.58 -2.57 -8.90
N ARG A 201 5.50 -1.78 -8.91
CA ARG A 201 5.57 -0.38 -9.36
C ARG A 201 6.19 0.50 -8.29
N SER A 202 6.74 1.62 -8.74
CA SER A 202 7.20 2.68 -7.86
C SER A 202 6.49 3.98 -8.23
N PHE A 203 6.09 4.75 -7.23
CA PHE A 203 5.47 6.06 -7.43
C PHE A 203 5.85 7.04 -6.34
N ARG A 204 5.85 8.33 -6.67
CA ARG A 204 6.14 9.39 -5.72
C ARG A 204 4.83 9.85 -5.08
N THR A 205 4.82 9.88 -3.76
CA THR A 205 3.74 10.44 -2.95
C THR A 205 3.74 11.96 -3.03
N ASN A 206 2.64 12.60 -2.63
CA ASN A 206 2.56 14.06 -2.51
C ASN A 206 3.60 14.63 -1.54
N GLY A 207 4.08 13.82 -0.58
CA GLY A 207 5.16 14.19 0.35
C GLY A 207 6.57 14.06 -0.23
N GLY A 208 6.73 13.71 -1.51
CA GLY A 208 8.02 13.57 -2.19
C GLY A 208 8.71 12.21 -1.99
N TYR A 209 8.18 11.35 -1.12
CA TYR A 209 8.72 10.01 -0.89
C TYR A 209 8.32 9.06 -2.02
N VAL A 210 9.24 8.18 -2.43
CA VAL A 210 8.96 7.12 -3.40
C VAL A 210 8.48 5.89 -2.64
N ILE A 211 7.27 5.44 -2.94
CA ILE A 211 6.74 4.15 -2.52
C ILE A 211 7.17 3.12 -3.55
N TYR A 212 7.83 2.07 -3.07
CA TYR A 212 8.25 0.92 -3.87
C TYR A 212 7.28 -0.24 -3.70
N ASN A 213 7.37 -1.20 -4.62
CA ASN A 213 6.60 -2.43 -4.60
C ASN A 213 5.08 -2.22 -4.62
N ALA A 214 4.60 -1.12 -5.19
CA ALA A 214 3.18 -0.82 -5.31
C ALA A 214 2.46 -1.81 -6.22
N ILE A 215 1.21 -2.08 -5.88
CA ILE A 215 0.25 -2.82 -6.70
C ILE A 215 -0.36 -1.81 -7.68
N GLN A 216 -0.39 -2.16 -8.96
CA GLN A 216 -1.12 -1.41 -9.98
C GLN A 216 -2.44 -2.12 -10.28
N THR A 217 -3.51 -1.35 -10.40
CA THR A 217 -4.86 -1.83 -10.76
C THR A 217 -5.52 -0.89 -11.76
N ASP A 218 -6.41 -1.40 -12.59
CA ASP A 218 -7.30 -0.61 -13.44
C ASP A 218 -8.70 -0.46 -12.80
N ALA A 219 -8.91 -1.01 -11.61
CA ALA A 219 -10.06 -0.65 -10.79
C ALA A 219 -10.01 0.85 -10.50
N ALA A 220 -11.08 1.57 -10.81
CA ALA A 220 -11.09 3.03 -10.71
C ALA A 220 -10.82 3.50 -9.27
N ILE A 221 -9.71 4.21 -9.09
CA ILE A 221 -9.34 4.88 -7.85
C ILE A 221 -9.61 6.37 -8.04
N ASN A 222 -10.51 6.94 -7.25
CA ASN A 222 -10.87 8.35 -7.29
C ASN A 222 -10.65 8.99 -5.91
N PRO A 223 -10.60 10.33 -5.81
CA PRO A 223 -10.59 11.03 -4.53
C PRO A 223 -11.65 10.46 -3.58
N GLY A 224 -11.22 10.12 -2.37
CA GLY A 224 -12.07 9.46 -1.36
C GLY A 224 -11.90 7.95 -1.22
N ASN A 225 -11.34 7.26 -2.23
CA ASN A 225 -10.91 5.85 -2.07
C ASN A 225 -9.58 5.73 -1.30
N SER A 226 -8.76 6.79 -1.26
CA SER A 226 -7.48 6.82 -0.56
C SER A 226 -7.62 6.37 0.90
N GLY A 227 -6.84 5.38 1.29
CA GLY A 227 -6.85 4.73 2.61
C GLY A 227 -7.85 3.58 2.74
N GLY A 228 -8.75 3.40 1.76
CA GLY A 228 -9.68 2.28 1.67
C GLY A 228 -9.05 0.99 1.10
N PRO A 229 -9.75 -0.15 1.19
CA PRO A 229 -9.19 -1.43 0.77
C PRO A 229 -9.20 -1.65 -0.74
N LEU A 230 -8.13 -2.27 -1.24
CA LEU A 230 -8.13 -3.07 -2.47
C LEU A 230 -8.30 -4.54 -2.06
N LEU A 231 -9.34 -5.20 -2.56
CA LEU A 231 -9.74 -6.55 -2.17
C LEU A 231 -9.55 -7.55 -3.32
N ASN A 232 -9.33 -8.81 -2.95
CA ASN A 232 -9.47 -9.95 -3.88
C ASN A 232 -10.90 -10.52 -3.86
N LEU A 233 -11.17 -11.55 -4.67
CA LEU A 233 -12.48 -12.23 -4.73
C LEU A 233 -12.85 -13.03 -3.47
N LYS A 234 -11.97 -13.11 -2.47
CA LYS A 234 -12.28 -13.68 -1.17
C LYS A 234 -12.73 -12.61 -0.15
N GLY A 235 -12.79 -11.35 -0.56
CA GLY A 235 -13.03 -10.23 0.36
C GLY A 235 -11.85 -9.94 1.28
N GLU A 236 -10.65 -10.41 0.94
CA GLU A 236 -9.45 -10.13 1.72
C GLU A 236 -8.77 -8.86 1.18
N VAL A 237 -8.36 -7.97 2.08
CA VAL A 237 -7.57 -6.78 1.76
C VAL A 237 -6.19 -7.22 1.27
N ILE A 238 -5.87 -6.89 0.02
CA ILE A 238 -4.58 -7.17 -0.63
C ILE A 238 -3.74 -5.91 -0.82
N GLY A 239 -4.34 -4.72 -0.73
CA GLY A 239 -3.64 -3.45 -0.73
C GLY A 239 -4.47 -2.31 -0.16
N ILE A 240 -3.84 -1.16 0.01
CA ILE A 240 -4.45 0.09 0.47
C ILE A 240 -4.44 1.07 -0.70
N ASN A 241 -5.62 1.44 -1.20
CA ASN A 241 -5.77 2.40 -2.30
C ASN A 241 -5.10 3.71 -1.91
N THR A 242 -4.17 4.22 -2.71
CA THR A 242 -3.31 5.35 -2.28
C THR A 242 -3.28 6.48 -3.30
N ALA A 243 -3.06 6.17 -4.57
CA ALA A 243 -2.85 7.18 -5.58
C ALA A 243 -3.39 6.75 -6.95
N ILE A 244 -3.46 7.72 -7.85
CA ILE A 244 -3.58 7.50 -9.29
C ILE A 244 -2.32 8.00 -9.95
N PHE A 245 -1.87 7.28 -10.98
CA PHE A 245 -0.91 7.87 -11.91
C PHE A 245 -1.71 8.69 -12.93
N SER A 246 -1.55 10.01 -12.90
CA SER A 246 -2.33 10.92 -13.74
C SER A 246 -1.56 12.20 -14.07
N THR A 247 -1.67 12.66 -15.31
CA THR A 247 -1.19 13.99 -15.73
C THR A 247 -2.21 15.10 -15.49
N THR A 248 -3.50 14.76 -15.35
CA THR A 248 -4.62 15.70 -15.21
C THR A 248 -5.29 15.68 -13.84
N ALA A 249 -4.67 15.02 -12.85
CA ALA A 249 -5.29 14.63 -11.57
C ALA A 249 -6.61 13.82 -11.66
N ALA A 250 -6.96 13.25 -12.82
CA ALA A 250 -8.13 12.39 -13.01
C ALA A 250 -7.72 10.94 -13.26
N PHE A 251 -8.58 9.97 -12.92
CA PHE A 251 -8.27 8.57 -13.18
C PHE A 251 -8.11 8.30 -14.69
N GLN A 252 -6.95 7.76 -15.08
CA GLN A 252 -6.58 7.46 -16.47
C GLN A 252 -6.29 5.95 -16.67
N GLY A 253 -6.92 5.08 -15.88
CA GLY A 253 -6.73 3.62 -15.97
C GLY A 253 -5.59 3.06 -15.12
N ILE A 254 -4.91 3.89 -14.32
CA ILE A 254 -3.78 3.48 -13.48
C ILE A 254 -4.01 3.90 -12.03
N GLY A 255 -4.53 2.97 -11.23
CA GLY A 255 -4.63 3.06 -9.78
C GLY A 255 -3.42 2.39 -9.11
N LEU A 256 -2.99 2.94 -7.97
CA LEU A 256 -1.84 2.46 -7.20
C LEU A 256 -2.23 2.21 -5.75
N ALA A 257 -1.83 1.05 -5.24
CA ALA A 257 -2.09 0.62 -3.87
C ALA A 257 -0.82 0.13 -3.16
N ILE A 258 -0.70 0.45 -1.88
CA ILE A 258 0.36 -0.07 -1.01
C ILE A 258 0.03 -1.54 -0.68
N PRO A 259 0.95 -2.50 -0.86
CA PRO A 259 0.69 -3.90 -0.54
C PRO A 259 0.31 -4.12 0.93
N ILE A 260 -0.69 -4.97 1.18
CA ILE A 260 -1.19 -5.17 2.55
C ILE A 260 -0.10 -5.70 3.50
N ASN A 261 0.86 -6.51 3.03
CA ASN A 261 1.93 -7.02 3.89
C ASN A 261 2.83 -5.89 4.42
N ASN A 262 3.10 -4.87 3.59
CA ASN A 262 3.88 -3.71 4.00
C ASN A 262 3.08 -2.87 5.01
N ALA A 263 1.80 -2.63 4.70
CA ALA A 263 0.89 -1.88 5.56
C ALA A 263 0.70 -2.55 6.93
N LYS A 264 0.60 -3.88 6.98
CA LYS A 264 0.52 -4.67 8.24
C LYS A 264 1.74 -4.43 9.13
N LYS A 265 2.95 -4.50 8.55
CA LYS A 265 4.20 -4.32 9.30
C LYS A 265 4.29 -2.91 9.90
N VAL A 266 4.02 -1.89 9.09
CA VAL A 266 3.99 -0.48 9.52
C VAL A 266 2.91 -0.26 10.59
N ALA A 267 1.72 -0.81 10.39
CA ALA A 267 0.63 -0.72 11.36
C ALA A 267 1.01 -1.34 12.71
N GLN A 268 1.64 -2.52 12.70
CA GLN A 268 2.10 -3.20 13.91
C GLN A 268 3.12 -2.35 14.68
N ASP A 269 4.12 -1.79 13.99
CA ASP A 269 5.11 -0.91 14.61
C ASP A 269 4.43 0.34 15.21
N ILE A 270 3.55 1.00 14.45
CA ILE A 270 2.83 2.18 14.95
C ILE A 270 1.95 1.84 16.17
N ILE A 271 1.24 0.71 16.16
CA ILE A 271 0.35 0.32 17.26
C ILE A 271 1.15 -0.02 18.53
N THR A 272 2.32 -0.66 18.38
CA THR A 272 3.10 -1.15 19.53
C THR A 272 4.04 -0.11 20.13
N ILE A 273 4.72 0.66 19.28
CA ILE A 273 5.76 1.61 19.71
C ILE A 273 5.47 3.06 19.30
N GLY A 274 4.36 3.31 18.61
CA GLY A 274 3.92 4.66 18.21
C GLY A 274 4.60 5.22 16.96
N ARG A 275 5.52 4.49 16.33
CA ARG A 275 6.29 4.92 15.15
C ARG A 275 6.91 3.74 14.39
N VAL A 276 7.46 4.01 13.20
CA VAL A 276 8.23 3.02 12.44
C VAL A 276 9.73 3.26 12.65
N PRO A 277 10.47 2.33 13.27
CA PRO A 277 11.90 2.45 13.48
C PRO A 277 12.64 2.24 12.16
N ARG A 278 13.64 3.08 11.87
CA ARG A 278 14.38 3.03 10.62
C ARG A 278 15.86 3.29 10.83
N ALA A 279 16.67 2.60 10.03
CA ALA A 279 18.04 2.99 9.81
C ALA A 279 18.11 4.43 9.28
N TRP A 280 19.14 5.15 9.70
CA TRP A 280 19.32 6.55 9.41
C TRP A 280 20.80 6.86 9.27
N MET A 281 21.14 7.49 8.15
CA MET A 281 22.49 7.94 7.85
C MET A 281 22.77 9.36 8.42
N GLY A 282 21.73 10.17 8.69
CA GLY A 282 21.96 11.50 9.25
C GLY A 282 22.32 12.59 8.26
N ILE A 283 21.89 12.47 7.00
CA ILE A 283 22.14 13.49 5.97
C ILE A 283 20.85 14.01 5.34
N THR A 284 20.92 15.23 4.83
CA THR A 284 19.99 15.72 3.80
C THR A 284 20.77 16.11 2.56
N GLY A 285 20.15 16.03 1.39
CA GLY A 285 20.84 16.43 0.18
C GLY A 285 19.94 16.51 -1.03
N LYS A 286 20.58 16.69 -2.18
CA LYS A 286 19.95 16.92 -3.49
C LYS A 286 20.62 16.05 -4.54
N ASP A 287 19.92 15.88 -5.65
CA ASP A 287 20.47 15.19 -6.81
C ASP A 287 21.61 16.02 -7.39
N PHE A 288 22.70 15.35 -7.76
CA PHE A 288 23.83 15.95 -8.45
C PHE A 288 23.88 15.42 -9.88
N THR A 289 23.64 16.26 -10.86
CA THR A 289 23.59 15.88 -12.29
C THR A 289 24.51 16.75 -13.16
N HIS A 290 25.60 17.25 -12.59
CA HIS A 290 26.53 18.12 -13.31
C HIS A 290 27.85 17.41 -13.57
N LYS A 291 28.52 17.76 -14.67
CA LYS A 291 29.93 17.41 -14.87
C LYS A 291 30.77 18.40 -14.06
N LEU A 292 31.48 17.93 -13.03
CA LEU A 292 32.27 18.78 -12.13
C LEU A 292 33.41 19.49 -12.87
N ASP A 293 34.12 18.75 -13.72
CA ASP A 293 35.13 19.26 -14.63
C ASP A 293 35.33 18.28 -15.81
N GLU A 294 36.16 18.64 -16.80
CA GLU A 294 36.40 17.77 -17.96
C GLU A 294 37.14 16.46 -17.64
N ASN A 295 37.82 16.40 -16.48
CA ASN A 295 38.75 15.33 -16.08
C ASN A 295 38.19 14.39 -15.00
N THR A 296 37.04 14.70 -14.41
CA THR A 296 36.37 13.91 -13.37
C THR A 296 35.30 13.04 -13.99
N SER A 297 35.37 11.74 -13.71
CA SER A 297 34.41 10.74 -14.19
C SER A 297 33.08 10.76 -13.44
N ILE A 298 32.83 11.77 -12.58
CA ILE A 298 31.65 11.87 -11.74
C ILE A 298 30.68 12.85 -12.39
N ASN A 299 29.65 12.28 -13.02
CA ASN A 299 28.59 12.99 -13.72
C ASN A 299 27.23 12.85 -13.03
N ALA A 300 27.14 12.00 -12.00
CA ALA A 300 25.93 11.73 -11.23
C ALA A 300 26.28 11.36 -9.79
N GLY A 301 25.37 11.64 -8.86
CA GLY A 301 25.52 11.30 -7.46
C GLY A 301 24.49 12.00 -6.56
N ALA A 302 24.68 11.86 -5.25
CA ALA A 302 23.87 12.56 -4.27
C ALA A 302 24.72 13.61 -3.53
N LEU A 303 24.44 14.88 -3.77
CA LEU A 303 25.10 15.99 -3.10
C LEU A 303 24.58 16.12 -1.67
N VAL A 304 25.46 15.98 -0.69
CA VAL A 304 25.18 16.21 0.72
C VAL A 304 25.02 17.72 0.96
N VAL A 305 23.83 18.14 1.37
CA VAL A 305 23.54 19.54 1.69
C VAL A 305 23.80 19.81 3.16
N SER A 306 23.34 18.92 4.05
CA SER A 306 23.62 19.04 5.48
C SER A 306 23.80 17.67 6.12
N VAL A 307 24.51 17.67 7.24
CA VAL A 307 24.70 16.50 8.10
C VAL A 307 24.14 16.84 9.47
N ASP A 308 23.22 16.03 9.97
CA ASP A 308 22.65 16.21 11.31
C ASP A 308 23.73 15.87 12.36
N PRO A 309 24.03 16.77 13.32
CA PRO A 309 25.04 16.52 14.35
C PRO A 309 24.80 15.29 15.24
N ARG A 310 23.56 14.78 15.28
CA ARG A 310 23.19 13.58 16.03
C ARG A 310 23.32 12.30 15.19
N GLY A 311 23.61 12.44 13.90
CA GLY A 311 23.62 11.36 12.93
C GLY A 311 25.00 10.71 12.74
N PRO A 312 25.03 9.46 12.27
CA PRO A 312 26.28 8.70 12.15
C PRO A 312 27.21 9.21 11.04
N SER A 313 26.71 9.99 10.08
CA SER A 313 27.55 10.68 9.10
C SER A 313 28.26 11.92 9.65
N TYR A 314 27.93 12.38 10.86
CA TYR A 314 28.56 13.56 11.45
C TYR A 314 30.06 13.29 11.71
N GLY A 315 30.91 14.25 11.31
CA GLY A 315 32.37 14.10 11.34
C GLY A 315 32.95 13.25 10.22
N ILE A 316 32.13 12.51 9.46
CA ILE A 316 32.56 11.70 8.31
C ILE A 316 32.28 12.44 7.01
N LEU A 317 31.03 12.81 6.79
CA LEU A 317 30.58 13.55 5.60
C LEU A 317 30.50 15.06 5.87
N ARG A 318 30.58 15.85 4.80
CA ARG A 318 30.48 17.32 4.81
C ARG A 318 29.27 17.76 4.01
N GLY A 319 28.46 18.61 4.63
CA GLY A 319 27.42 19.37 3.94
C GLY A 319 27.99 20.58 3.22
N ASN A 320 27.14 21.22 2.44
CA ASN A 320 27.47 22.48 1.78
C ASN A 320 27.52 23.61 2.82
N ASN A 321 28.63 24.35 2.87
CA ASN A 321 28.76 25.56 3.66
C ASN A 321 28.88 26.77 2.73
N GLY A 322 27.84 27.61 2.70
CA GLY A 322 27.82 28.90 1.99
C GLY A 322 26.74 29.02 0.91
N THR A 323 26.69 30.19 0.28
CA THR A 323 25.83 30.46 -0.90
C THR A 323 26.64 30.25 -2.17
N PHE A 324 26.09 29.56 -3.17
CA PHE A 324 26.74 29.36 -4.46
C PHE A 324 27.17 30.72 -5.05
N GLY A 325 28.44 30.86 -5.44
CA GLY A 325 29.01 32.12 -5.95
C GLY A 325 29.64 33.06 -4.92
N LYS A 326 29.71 32.71 -3.63
CA LYS A 326 30.50 33.45 -2.62
C LYS A 326 31.91 32.88 -2.45
N LYS A 327 32.86 33.73 -2.06
CA LYS A 327 34.30 33.44 -1.89
C LYS A 327 34.63 32.29 -0.89
N ASN A 328 33.70 31.93 0.00
CA ASN A 328 33.85 30.88 1.01
C ASN A 328 32.89 29.68 0.80
N PHE A 329 32.39 29.49 -0.42
CA PHE A 329 31.52 28.37 -0.74
C PHE A 329 32.30 27.05 -0.74
N THR A 330 31.95 26.13 0.15
CA THR A 330 32.50 24.77 0.16
C THR A 330 31.41 23.82 -0.32
N LEU A 331 31.60 23.21 -1.49
CA LEU A 331 30.68 22.17 -1.97
C LEU A 331 30.68 21.01 -0.97
N GLY A 332 29.48 20.52 -0.63
CA GLY A 332 29.35 19.32 0.19
C GLY A 332 29.86 18.08 -0.55
N ASP A 333 29.96 16.97 0.17
CA ASP A 333 30.38 15.71 -0.44
C ASP A 333 29.35 15.22 -1.46
N ILE A 334 29.83 14.54 -2.50
CA ILE A 334 28.96 13.87 -3.47
C ILE A 334 29.10 12.37 -3.29
N ILE A 335 28.06 11.72 -2.79
CA ILE A 335 28.03 10.26 -2.64
C ILE A 335 27.84 9.65 -4.03
N VAL A 336 28.72 8.71 -4.37
CA VAL A 336 28.74 8.05 -5.69
C VAL A 336 28.57 6.54 -5.62
N GLU A 337 28.81 5.93 -4.46
CA GLU A 337 28.63 4.50 -4.23
C GLU A 337 28.30 4.22 -2.77
N ILE A 338 27.39 3.27 -2.51
CA ILE A 338 27.18 2.69 -1.17
C ILE A 338 27.11 1.17 -1.32
N ASP A 339 27.94 0.43 -0.56
CA ASP A 339 28.03 -1.04 -0.58
C ASP A 339 28.19 -1.63 -1.99
N GLY A 340 29.03 -1.00 -2.83
CA GLY A 340 29.23 -1.43 -4.21
C GLY A 340 28.12 -0.99 -5.18
N ARG A 341 27.00 -0.45 -4.70
CA ARG A 341 25.91 0.08 -5.55
C ARG A 341 26.21 1.52 -5.95
N LYS A 342 26.28 1.77 -7.27
CA LYS A 342 26.38 3.12 -7.82
C LYS A 342 25.17 3.96 -7.42
N ILE A 343 25.43 5.17 -6.95
CA ILE A 343 24.43 6.16 -6.56
C ILE A 343 24.32 7.21 -7.67
N ARG A 344 23.13 7.36 -8.24
CA ARG A 344 22.88 8.35 -9.31
C ARG A 344 22.21 9.61 -8.79
N ASP A 345 21.42 9.47 -7.72
CA ASP A 345 20.60 10.52 -7.15
C ASP A 345 20.37 10.28 -5.65
N MET A 346 19.67 11.20 -4.98
CA MET A 346 19.37 11.07 -3.56
C MET A 346 18.35 9.96 -3.26
N ASN A 347 17.50 9.56 -4.21
CA ASN A 347 16.59 8.44 -4.01
C ASN A 347 17.35 7.10 -3.96
N ASP A 348 18.44 6.93 -4.71
CA ASP A 348 19.31 5.76 -4.61
C ASP A 348 19.91 5.64 -3.19
N VAL A 349 20.35 6.76 -2.58
CA VAL A 349 20.82 6.76 -1.18
C VAL A 349 19.70 6.37 -0.22
N ILE A 350 18.51 6.98 -0.35
CA ILE A 350 17.36 6.66 0.49
C ILE A 350 17.00 5.17 0.40
N GLN A 351 17.02 4.59 -0.81
CA GLN A 351 16.76 3.16 -1.00
C GLN A 351 17.78 2.28 -0.29
N VAL A 352 19.07 2.59 -0.41
CA VAL A 352 20.12 1.82 0.28
C VAL A 352 19.93 1.93 1.79
N VAL A 353 19.71 3.13 2.32
CA VAL A 353 19.46 3.32 3.77
C VAL A 353 18.23 2.55 4.23
N LEU A 354 17.13 2.58 3.48
CA LEU A 354 15.88 1.87 3.84
C LEU A 354 15.99 0.34 3.71
N SER A 355 16.96 -0.18 2.97
CA SER A 355 17.23 -1.61 2.88
C SER A 355 18.06 -2.17 4.03
N HIS A 356 18.69 -1.30 4.83
CA HIS A 356 19.51 -1.66 5.98
C HIS A 356 18.73 -1.60 7.29
N LYS A 357 19.24 -2.32 8.29
CA LYS A 357 18.77 -2.30 9.68
C LYS A 357 19.57 -1.30 10.51
N ILE A 358 19.00 -0.93 11.64
CA ILE A 358 19.70 -0.15 12.67
C ILE A 358 20.88 -1.00 13.16
N GLY A 359 22.07 -0.40 13.21
CA GLY A 359 23.32 -1.06 13.58
C GLY A 359 24.12 -1.64 12.41
N ASP A 360 23.55 -1.71 11.20
CA ASP A 360 24.29 -2.17 10.03
C ASP A 360 25.43 -1.20 9.69
N LYS A 361 26.57 -1.75 9.28
CA LYS A 361 27.71 -0.99 8.77
C LYS A 361 27.65 -0.95 7.26
N ILE A 362 27.72 0.24 6.69
CA ILE A 362 27.72 0.45 5.25
C ILE A 362 28.99 1.16 4.79
N LYS A 363 29.45 0.82 3.60
CA LYS A 363 30.63 1.42 2.98
C LYS A 363 30.20 2.49 1.99
N VAL A 364 30.59 3.73 2.23
CA VAL A 364 30.21 4.89 1.42
C VAL A 364 31.43 5.42 0.68
N LYS A 365 31.38 5.45 -0.64
CA LYS A 365 32.34 6.22 -1.46
C LYS A 365 31.75 7.57 -1.82
N PHE A 366 32.54 8.61 -1.60
CA PHE A 366 32.12 9.97 -1.86
C PHE A 366 33.29 10.80 -2.43
N PHE A 367 32.93 11.82 -3.20
CA PHE A 367 33.85 12.76 -3.78
C PHE A 367 33.90 14.05 -2.97
N ARG A 368 35.12 14.51 -2.70
CA ARG A 368 35.41 15.74 -1.95
C ARG A 368 36.65 16.39 -2.54
N GLU A 369 36.55 17.65 -2.92
CA GLU A 369 37.72 18.47 -3.31
C GLU A 369 38.65 17.80 -4.34
N GLY A 370 38.09 17.19 -5.39
CA GLY A 370 38.88 16.57 -6.46
C GLY A 370 39.27 15.10 -6.24
N LYS A 371 38.97 14.51 -5.06
CA LYS A 371 39.39 13.15 -4.72
C LYS A 371 38.22 12.28 -4.27
N LEU A 372 38.33 10.99 -4.57
CA LEU A 372 37.43 9.96 -4.04
C LEU A 372 37.94 9.48 -2.67
N TYR A 373 37.02 9.39 -1.73
CA TYR A 373 37.21 8.86 -0.40
C TYR A 373 36.25 7.71 -0.17
N GLU A 374 36.58 6.86 0.80
CA GLU A 374 35.73 5.78 1.27
C GLU A 374 35.68 5.82 2.80
N ALA A 375 34.49 5.64 3.36
CA ALA A 375 34.28 5.56 4.80
C ALA A 375 33.25 4.49 5.15
N GLU A 376 33.38 3.90 6.33
CA GLU A 376 32.37 3.04 6.91
C GLU A 376 31.45 3.87 7.83
N ILE A 377 30.14 3.73 7.67
CA ILE A 377 29.13 4.41 8.49
C ILE A 377 28.26 3.35 9.16
N THR A 378 28.14 3.41 10.49
CA THR A 378 27.24 2.52 11.24
C THR A 378 25.86 3.19 11.35
N MET A 379 24.83 2.55 10.79
CA MET A 379 23.48 3.08 10.76
C MET A 379 22.91 3.26 12.17
N ALA A 380 22.44 4.47 12.48
CA ALA A 380 21.73 4.75 13.71
C ALA A 380 20.21 4.64 13.49
N GLU A 381 19.45 4.69 14.59
CA GLU A 381 18.01 4.86 14.50
C GLU A 381 17.65 6.31 14.14
N ARG A 382 16.70 6.51 13.21
CA ARG A 382 16.16 7.85 12.90
C ARG A 382 15.51 8.46 14.15
N PRO A 383 15.92 9.67 14.59
CA PRO A 383 15.28 10.38 15.68
C PRO A 383 13.78 10.57 15.47
N LYS A 384 13.01 10.49 16.57
CA LYS A 384 11.53 10.60 16.57
C LYS A 384 11.01 11.96 16.05
N ASN A 385 11.80 13.02 16.15
CA ASN A 385 11.41 14.40 15.88
C ASN A 385 11.83 14.91 14.49
N LEU A 386 12.18 14.03 13.55
CA LEU A 386 12.69 14.37 12.21
C LEU A 386 11.79 13.87 11.07
#